data_AF-A0A442SH97-F1
#
_entry.id   AF-A0A442SH97-F1
#
_cell.length_a   1.000
_cell.length_b   1.000
_cell.length_c   1.000
_cell.angle_alpha   90.00
_cell.angle_beta   90.00
_cell.angle_gamma   90.00
#
_symmetry.space_group_name_H-M   'P 1'
#
loop_
_entity.id
_entity.type
_entity.pdbx_description
1 polymer ?
#
loop_
_entity_poly.entity_id
_entity_poly.type
_entity_poly.pdbx_seq_one_letter_code
_entity_poly.pdbx_strand_id
1 'polypeptide(L)'
;MTTIRIHFFDSTGDAYDATQCDEDIKNGDVLVIPTACVVGLADTWPVAVTKQAGKLHVLADGKFETYRHQFGANAGQRVFTDEQIKVAKAIATAWGFE
;
A
#
# COMPACT_ATOMS: atom_id res chain seq x y z
N MET A 1 4.07 16.44 10.33
CA MET A 1 3.51 15.69 9.18
C MET A 1 4.57 14.72 8.72
N THR A 2 4.22 13.43 8.65
CA THR A 2 5.11 12.39 8.13
C THR A 2 5.08 12.45 6.61
N THR A 3 6.23 12.49 5.95
CA THR A 3 6.30 12.48 4.49
C THR A 3 5.79 11.14 3.96
N ILE A 4 4.84 11.16 3.02
CA ILE A 4 4.38 9.98 2.28
C ILE A 4 5.22 9.86 1.02
N ARG A 5 6.04 8.80 0.91
CA ARG A 5 6.84 8.56 -0.31
C ARG A 5 6.03 7.77 -1.33
N ILE A 6 6.37 7.94 -2.60
CA ILE A 6 5.79 7.20 -3.72
C ILE A 6 6.93 6.43 -4.37
N HIS A 7 6.76 5.12 -4.45
CA HIS A 7 7.73 4.18 -5.00
C HIS A 7 7.17 3.54 -6.26
N PHE A 8 7.98 3.48 -7.31
CA PHE A 8 7.60 2.89 -8.59
C PHE A 8 8.29 1.55 -8.78
N PHE A 9 7.55 0.54 -9.21
CA PHE A 9 8.08 -0.80 -9.48
C PHE A 9 7.61 -1.32 -10.84
N ASP A 10 8.42 -2.19 -11.42
CA ASP A 10 8.13 -2.84 -12.70
C ASP A 10 7.11 -3.98 -12.55
N SER A 11 7.02 -4.59 -11.36
CA SER A 11 6.08 -5.66 -11.06
C SER A 11 5.53 -5.59 -9.63
N THR A 12 4.37 -6.23 -9.40
CA THR A 12 3.79 -6.33 -8.05
C THR A 12 4.56 -7.29 -7.14
N GLY A 13 5.38 -8.18 -7.70
CA GLY A 13 6.27 -9.05 -6.93
C GLY A 13 7.44 -8.26 -6.34
N ASP A 14 8.11 -7.45 -7.17
CA ASP A 14 9.23 -6.61 -6.72
C ASP A 14 8.77 -5.61 -5.66
N ALA A 15 7.58 -5.02 -5.84
CA ALA A 15 6.98 -4.15 -4.84
C ALA A 15 6.73 -4.88 -3.51
N TYR A 16 6.28 -6.14 -3.56
CA TYR A 16 6.05 -6.94 -2.36
C TYR A 16 7.37 -7.27 -1.65
N ASP A 17 8.37 -7.74 -2.38
CA ASP A 17 9.67 -8.09 -1.81
C ASP A 17 10.37 -6.86 -1.22
N ALA A 18 10.29 -5.72 -1.91
CA ALA A 18 10.85 -4.46 -1.43
C ALA A 18 10.26 -4.04 -0.08
N THR A 19 8.94 -4.19 0.13
CA THR A 19 8.31 -3.86 1.43
C THR A 19 8.78 -4.70 2.61
N GLN A 20 9.47 -5.83 2.37
CA GLN A 20 10.02 -6.69 3.41
C GLN A 20 11.51 -6.46 3.69
N CYS A 21 12.24 -5.88 2.74
CA CYS A 21 13.70 -5.81 2.80
C CYS A 21 14.28 -4.40 2.68
N ASP A 22 13.55 -3.47 2.07
CA ASP A 22 14.01 -2.09 1.88
C ASP A 22 13.57 -1.23 3.07
N GLU A 23 14.54 -0.85 3.90
CA GLU A 23 14.30 0.00 5.07
C GLU A 23 13.85 1.41 4.70
N ASP A 24 14.02 1.88 3.46
CA ASP A 24 13.56 3.19 3.02
C ASP A 24 12.05 3.23 2.71
N ILE A 25 11.40 2.07 2.61
CA ILE A 25 9.96 1.93 2.42
C ILE A 25 9.29 1.85 3.79
N LYS A 26 8.43 2.82 4.10
CA LYS A 26 7.73 2.88 5.39
C LYS A 26 6.27 2.53 5.25
N ASN A 27 5.68 2.07 6.35
CA ASN A 27 4.26 1.73 6.37
C ASN A 27 3.37 2.90 5.93
N GLY A 28 2.53 2.63 4.94
CA GLY A 28 1.64 3.56 4.28
C GLY A 28 2.29 4.49 3.25
N ASP A 29 3.55 4.26 2.87
CA ASP A 29 4.07 4.75 1.59
C ASP A 29 3.25 4.17 0.43
N VAL A 30 3.23 4.85 -0.71
CA VAL A 30 2.48 4.43 -1.89
C VAL A 30 3.36 3.63 -2.83
N LEU A 31 2.87 2.47 -3.25
CA LEU A 31 3.49 1.61 -4.25
C LEU A 31 2.72 1.81 -5.57
N VAL A 32 3.39 2.17 -6.65
CA VAL A 32 2.80 2.34 -7.98
C VAL A 32 3.44 1.34 -8.94
N ILE A 33 2.63 0.48 -9.54
CA ILE A 33 3.07 -0.54 -10.49
C ILE A 33 2.30 -0.35 -11.80
N PRO A 34 2.77 0.55 -12.69
CA PRO A 34 2.01 0.96 -13.88
C PRO A 34 1.65 -0.18 -14.83
N THR A 35 2.59 -1.10 -15.05
CA THR A 35 2.44 -2.26 -15.95
C THR A 35 1.32 -3.21 -15.53
N ALA A 36 0.99 -3.23 -14.25
CA ALA A 36 -0.05 -4.06 -13.67
C ALA A 36 -1.34 -3.28 -13.35
N CYS A 37 -1.37 -1.97 -13.61
CA CYS A 37 -2.44 -1.07 -13.18
C CYS A 37 -2.73 -1.19 -11.67
N VAL A 38 -1.68 -1.26 -10.84
CA VAL A 38 -1.82 -1.43 -9.38
C VAL A 38 -1.26 -0.22 -8.65
N VAL A 39 -2.04 0.28 -7.69
CA VAL A 39 -1.55 1.14 -6.61
C VAL A 39 -1.79 0.42 -5.29
N GLY A 40 -0.81 0.46 -4.39
CA GLY A 40 -0.92 -0.14 -3.07
C GLY A 40 -0.35 0.74 -1.96
N LEU A 41 -0.61 0.33 -0.73
CA LEU A 41 0.00 0.88 0.47
C LEU A 41 1.02 -0.13 1.01
N ALA A 42 2.21 0.36 1.33
CA ALA A 42 3.29 -0.43 1.91
C ALA A 42 2.95 -0.86 3.35
N ASP A 43 3.13 -2.14 3.64
CA ASP A 43 3.21 -2.72 4.98
C ASP A 43 3.99 -4.03 4.83
N THR A 44 4.25 -4.77 5.92
CA THR A 44 4.79 -6.14 5.83
C THR A 44 3.97 -7.00 4.87
N TRP A 45 2.65 -6.79 4.81
CA TRP A 45 1.76 -7.36 3.81
C TRP A 45 1.10 -6.23 3.01
N PRO A 46 1.75 -5.76 1.93
CA PRO A 46 1.27 -4.60 1.19
C PRO A 46 -0.11 -4.86 0.60
N VAL A 47 -0.93 -3.82 0.58
CA VAL A 47 -2.35 -3.91 0.25
C VAL A 47 -2.67 -3.06 -0.95
N ALA A 48 -3.28 -3.63 -1.98
CA ALA A 48 -3.74 -2.88 -3.15
C ALA A 48 -4.95 -2.00 -2.80
N VAL A 49 -4.94 -0.77 -3.28
CA VAL A 49 -6.10 0.15 -3.26
C VAL A 49 -6.92 0.10 -4.55
N THR A 50 -6.34 -0.46 -5.61
CA THR A 50 -6.93 -0.65 -6.93
C THR A 50 -7.66 -1.99 -7.04
N LYS A 51 -8.57 -2.12 -8.02
CA LYS A 51 -9.26 -3.40 -8.29
C LYS A 51 -8.30 -4.53 -8.69
N GLN A 52 -7.28 -4.20 -9.49
CA GLN A 52 -6.18 -5.12 -9.75
C GLN A 52 -5.23 -5.10 -8.55
N ALA A 53 -4.87 -6.29 -8.04
CA ALA A 53 -3.97 -6.41 -6.90
C ALA A 53 -2.63 -7.08 -7.26
N GLY A 54 -2.58 -7.83 -8.36
CA GLY A 54 -1.41 -8.62 -8.71
C GLY A 54 -1.00 -9.55 -7.56
N LYS A 55 0.19 -9.33 -7.00
CA LYS A 55 0.70 -10.07 -5.83
C LYS A 55 0.43 -9.39 -4.48
N LEU A 56 -0.10 -8.18 -4.47
CA LEU A 56 -0.45 -7.48 -3.22
C LEU A 56 -1.73 -8.08 -2.61
N HIS A 57 -1.91 -7.86 -1.30
CA HIS A 57 -3.12 -8.30 -0.60
C HIS A 57 -4.33 -7.42 -0.93
N VAL A 58 -5.51 -8.01 -0.79
CA VAL A 58 -6.81 -7.31 -0.88
C VAL A 58 -7.50 -7.42 0.46
N LEU A 59 -8.06 -6.33 0.95
CA LEU A 59 -8.90 -6.35 2.14
C LEU A 59 -10.27 -6.93 1.77
N ALA A 60 -10.69 -7.96 2.49
CA ALA A 60 -11.96 -8.65 2.22
C ALA A 60 -13.18 -7.72 2.31
N ASP A 61 -13.12 -6.68 3.16
CA ASP A 61 -14.18 -5.69 3.34
C ASP A 61 -13.88 -4.34 2.65
N GLY A 62 -12.71 -4.20 2.02
CA GLY A 62 -12.25 -2.95 1.40
C GLY A 62 -12.02 -1.78 2.38
N LYS A 63 -12.02 -2.02 3.70
CA LYS A 63 -11.94 -0.96 4.73
C LYS A 63 -10.52 -0.80 5.26
N PHE A 64 -9.76 0.05 4.59
CA PHE A 64 -8.38 0.41 4.95
C PHE A 64 -8.28 1.07 6.34
N GLU A 65 -9.35 1.74 6.76
CA GLU A 65 -9.47 2.45 8.03
C GLU A 65 -9.53 1.49 9.23
N THR A 66 -9.87 0.23 8.99
CA THR A 66 -9.92 -0.82 10.00
C THR A 66 -8.74 -1.79 9.92
N TYR A 67 -7.81 -1.59 8.98
CA TYR A 67 -6.61 -2.41 8.84
C TYR A 67 -5.63 -2.15 10.00
N ARG A 68 -5.26 -3.22 10.70
CA ARG A 68 -4.49 -3.18 11.95
C ARG A 68 -3.29 -4.10 11.89
N HIS A 69 -2.23 -3.71 12.58
CA HIS A 69 -1.09 -4.58 12.81
C HIS A 69 -1.55 -5.85 13.53
N GLN A 70 -1.19 -7.00 12.98
CA GLN A 70 -1.54 -8.29 13.58
C GLN A 70 -0.56 -8.71 14.67
N PHE A 71 0.70 -8.28 14.54
CA PHE A 71 1.80 -8.70 15.40
C PHE A 71 2.69 -7.51 15.81
N GLY A 72 3.58 -7.74 16.77
CA GLY A 72 4.57 -6.77 17.24
C GLY A 72 4.03 -5.79 18.28
N ALA A 73 4.86 -4.80 18.65
CA ALA A 73 4.54 -3.82 19.70
C ALA A 73 3.31 -2.95 19.39
N ASN A 74 2.95 -2.83 18.11
CA ASN A 74 1.81 -2.06 17.64
C ASN A 74 0.57 -2.92 17.35
N ALA A 75 0.55 -4.19 17.74
CA ALA A 75 -0.58 -5.08 17.48
C ALA A 75 -1.92 -4.45 17.93
N GLY A 76 -2.93 -4.52 17.07
CA GLY A 76 -4.24 -3.91 17.28
C GLY A 76 -4.33 -2.41 16.96
N GLN A 77 -3.19 -1.73 16.76
CA GLN A 77 -3.17 -0.35 16.28
C GLN A 77 -3.41 -0.31 14.77
N ARG A 78 -4.02 0.78 14.31
CA ARG A 78 -4.29 1.04 12.89
C ARG A 78 -2.98 1.27 12.15
N VAL A 79 -2.82 0.67 10.97
CA VAL A 79 -1.58 0.77 10.16
C VAL A 79 -1.56 2.07 9.34
N PHE A 80 -2.61 2.31 8.55
CA PHE A 80 -2.65 3.42 7.60
C PHE A 80 -3.45 4.60 8.14
N THR A 81 -2.89 5.80 8.03
CA THR A 81 -3.59 7.06 8.31
C THR A 81 -4.60 7.39 7.21
N ASP A 82 -5.55 8.28 7.51
CA ASP A 82 -6.52 8.77 6.51
C ASP A 82 -5.83 9.50 5.35
N GLU A 83 -4.73 10.21 5.63
CA GLU A 83 -3.95 10.94 4.62
C GLU A 83 -3.27 9.98 3.64
N GLN A 84 -2.65 8.90 4.14
CA GLN A 84 -2.03 7.86 3.30
C GLN A 84 -3.05 7.18 2.38
N ILE A 85 -4.21 6.80 2.93
CA ILE A 85 -5.30 6.20 2.15
C ILE A 85 -5.79 7.17 1.07
N LYS A 86 -5.97 8.44 1.43
CA LYS A 86 -6.41 9.48 0.48
C LYS A 86 -5.39 9.68 -0.65
N VAL A 87 -4.10 9.74 -0.34
CA VAL A 87 -3.04 9.92 -1.35
C VAL A 87 -2.97 8.71 -2.29
N ALA A 88 -2.98 7.48 -1.77
CA ALA A 88 -2.96 6.27 -2.59
C ALA A 88 -4.17 6.20 -3.54
N LYS A 89 -5.38 6.48 -3.03
CA LYS A 89 -6.60 6.53 -3.84
C LYS A 89 -6.55 7.64 -4.90
N ALA A 90 -6.05 8.83 -4.54
CA ALA A 90 -5.90 9.93 -5.49
C ALA A 90 -4.93 9.60 -6.63
N ILE A 91 -3.83 8.88 -6.33
CA ILE A 91 -2.89 8.41 -7.34
C ILE A 91 -3.55 7.35 -8.23
N ALA A 92 -4.28 6.39 -7.66
CA ALA A 92 -5.02 5.40 -8.44
C ALA A 92 -5.99 6.07 -9.43
N THR A 93 -6.77 7.06 -8.98
CA THR A 93 -7.66 7.84 -9.84
C THR A 93 -6.89 8.61 -10.91
N ALA A 94 -5.78 9.28 -10.55
CA ALA A 94 -4.99 10.07 -11.49
C ALA A 94 -4.36 9.23 -12.61
N TRP A 95 -4.07 7.96 -12.34
CA TRP A 95 -3.55 7.00 -13.31
C TRP A 95 -4.64 6.20 -14.05
N GLY A 96 -5.91 6.33 -13.63
CA GLY A 96 -7.03 5.58 -14.20
C GLY A 96 -7.03 4.09 -13.83
N PHE A 97 -6.54 3.74 -12.64
CA PHE A 97 -6.38 2.34 -12.17
C PHE A 97 -7.52 1.86 -11.25
N GLU A 98 -8.64 2.57 -11.19
CA GLU A 98 -9.79 2.27 -10.32
C GLU A 98 -10.37 0.85 -10.52
#